data_AF-A0A8S1IPZ0-F1
#
_entry.id   AF-A0A8S1IPZ0-F1
#
_cell.length_a   1.000
_cell.length_b   1.000
_cell.length_c   1.000
_cell.angle_alpha   90.00
_cell.angle_beta   90.00
_cell.angle_gamma   90.00
#
_symmetry.space_group_name_H-M   'P 1'
#
loop_
_entity.id
_entity.type
_entity.pdbx_description
1 polymer ?
#
loop_
_entity_poly.entity_id
_entity_poly.type
_entity_poly.pdbx_seq_one_letter_code
_entity_poly.pdbx_strand_id
1 'polypeptide(L)'
;MNGRWAMMAVAGMLTVEALGYGNWFDAPKWALTEGTPATYLGNPIPIDLKTLAVIELFLMGGAEAKRNEETDPEKRCYPGGAFDPFGLSKDPTKLEELKLKEIKNGRLAMFASVGFFCQYAATGTGPVQNLIDHIEDPFNVNFATNGVSLPF
;
A
#
# COMPACT_ATOMS: atom_id res chain seq x y z
N MET A 1 12.01 0.31 -5.86
CA MET A 1 11.13 -0.84 -5.61
C MET A 1 10.25 -0.63 -4.38
N ASN A 2 10.83 -0.48 -3.18
CA ASN A 2 10.07 -0.29 -1.93
C ASN A 2 9.09 0.89 -1.99
N GLY A 3 9.50 2.02 -2.56
CA GLY A 3 8.61 3.18 -2.72
C GLY A 3 7.40 2.92 -3.64
N ARG A 4 7.55 2.13 -4.71
CA ARG A 4 6.44 1.78 -5.60
C ARG A 4 5.42 0.87 -4.90
N TRP A 5 5.91 -0.14 -4.18
CA TRP A 5 5.07 -1.00 -3.35
C TRP A 5 4.36 -0.24 -2.23
N ALA A 6 5.07 0.65 -1.53
CA ALA A 6 4.48 1.46 -0.49
C ALA A 6 3.41 2.42 -1.03
N MET A 7 3.62 3.04 -2.21
CA MET A 7 2.60 3.88 -2.85
C MET A 7 1.32 3.09 -3.15
N MET A 8 1.45 1.86 -3.68
CA MET A 8 0.28 1.01 -3.93
C MET A 8 -0.41 0.57 -2.63
N ALA A 9 0.38 0.20 -1.61
CA ALA A 9 -0.15 -0.22 -0.31
C ALA A 9 -0.92 0.91 0.39
N VAL A 10 -0.34 2.12 0.47
CA VAL A 10 -0.98 3.31 1.08
C VAL A 10 -2.25 3.67 0.34
N ALA A 11 -2.24 3.68 -1.00
CA ALA A 11 -3.44 3.92 -1.78
C ALA A 11 -4.52 2.87 -1.51
N GLY A 12 -4.16 1.59 -1.40
CA GLY A 12 -5.08 0.51 -1.04
C GLY A 12 -5.69 0.70 0.35
N MET A 13 -4.86 0.97 1.36
CA MET A 13 -5.31 1.18 2.74
C MET A 13 -6.31 2.35 2.84
N LEU A 14 -6.01 3.47 2.17
CA LEU A 14 -6.88 4.64 2.17
C LEU A 14 -8.18 4.42 1.39
N THR A 15 -8.13 3.70 0.26
CA THR A 15 -9.31 3.48 -0.58
C THR A 15 -10.34 2.55 0.06
N VAL A 16 -9.90 1.54 0.82
CA VAL A 16 -10.80 0.63 1.56
C VAL A 16 -11.62 1.41 2.59
N GLU A 17 -10.98 2.32 3.32
CA GLU A 17 -11.66 3.16 4.31
C GLU A 17 -12.50 4.25 3.67
N ALA A 18 -11.98 4.92 2.63
CA ALA A 18 -12.71 5.98 1.93
C ALA A 18 -14.00 5.48 1.27
N LEU A 19 -14.03 4.22 0.84
CA LEU A 19 -15.22 3.59 0.25
C LEU A 19 -16.09 2.84 1.28
N GLY A 20 -15.70 2.84 2.56
CA GLY A 20 -16.48 2.23 3.64
C GLY A 20 -16.48 0.69 3.65
N TYR A 21 -15.50 0.04 3.02
CA TYR A 21 -15.39 -1.42 2.99
C TYR A 21 -14.73 -2.03 4.25
N GLY A 22 -14.45 -1.20 5.25
CA GLY A 22 -13.84 -1.61 6.52
C GLY A 22 -12.45 -1.02 6.71
N ASN A 23 -11.67 -1.64 7.60
CA ASN A 23 -10.30 -1.24 7.89
C ASN A 23 -9.31 -2.10 7.08
N TRP A 24 -8.17 -1.53 6.68
CA TRP A 24 -7.10 -2.26 6.00
C TRP A 24 -6.56 -3.44 6.84
N PHE A 25 -6.58 -3.34 8.17
CA PHE A 25 -6.14 -4.43 9.05
C PHE A 25 -7.13 -5.60 9.11
N ASP A 26 -8.40 -5.36 8.80
CA ASP A 26 -9.44 -6.39 8.79
C ASP A 26 -9.50 -7.13 7.45
N ALA A 27 -8.85 -6.59 6.41
CA ALA A 27 -8.83 -7.15 5.07
C ALA A 27 -8.40 -8.64 4.98
N PRO A 28 -7.45 -9.18 5.77
CA PRO A 28 -7.10 -10.60 5.73
C PRO A 28 -7.94 -11.47 6.69
N LYS A 29 -8.83 -10.91 7.52
CA LYS A 29 -9.53 -11.69 8.56
C LYS A 29 -10.51 -12.73 8.02
N TRP A 30 -10.93 -12.62 6.77
CA TRP A 30 -11.73 -13.67 6.10
C TRP A 30 -11.00 -15.01 6.06
N ALA A 31 -9.66 -15.00 6.00
CA ALA A 31 -8.85 -16.22 6.00
C ALA A 31 -8.89 -16.99 7.34
N LEU A 32 -9.27 -16.31 8.44
CA LEU A 32 -9.35 -16.89 9.77
C LEU A 32 -10.77 -17.34 10.14
N THR A 33 -11.78 -16.89 9.39
CA THR A 33 -13.19 -17.18 9.65
C THR A 33 -13.69 -18.17 8.63
N GLU A 34 -13.96 -19.41 9.05
CA GLU A 34 -14.48 -20.44 8.14
C GLU A 34 -15.81 -19.98 7.51
N GLY A 35 -15.85 -19.94 6.17
CA GLY A 35 -17.08 -19.68 5.40
C GLY A 35 -17.31 -18.24 4.92
N THR A 36 -16.43 -17.27 5.22
CA THR A 36 -16.52 -15.93 4.63
C THR A 36 -15.66 -15.82 3.36
N PRO A 37 -16.26 -15.52 2.19
CA PRO A 37 -15.49 -15.31 0.97
C PRO A 37 -14.73 -13.97 1.06
N ALA A 38 -13.54 -13.92 0.45
CA ALA A 38 -12.84 -12.66 0.24
C ALA A 38 -13.73 -11.71 -0.58
N THR A 39 -13.84 -10.45 -0.17
CA THR A 39 -14.66 -9.46 -0.89
C THR A 39 -13.78 -8.42 -1.57
N TYR A 40 -14.08 -8.11 -2.83
CA TYR A 40 -13.49 -6.98 -3.54
C TYR A 40 -14.59 -6.03 -4.00
N LEU A 41 -14.58 -4.79 -3.49
CA LEU A 41 -15.64 -3.81 -3.71
C LEU A 41 -17.05 -4.36 -3.38
N GLY A 42 -17.14 -5.16 -2.32
CA GLY A 42 -18.38 -5.81 -1.89
C GLY A 42 -18.76 -7.10 -2.66
N ASN A 43 -18.05 -7.43 -3.74
CA ASN A 43 -18.32 -8.67 -4.50
C ASN A 43 -17.49 -9.85 -3.96
N PRO A 44 -18.11 -11.01 -3.69
CA PRO A 44 -17.40 -12.19 -3.21
C PRO A 44 -16.55 -12.80 -4.33
N ILE A 45 -15.29 -13.10 -4.01
CA ILE A 45 -14.37 -13.80 -4.88
C ILE A 45 -14.31 -15.26 -4.41
N PRO A 46 -14.67 -16.24 -5.27
CA PRO A 46 -14.72 -17.66 -4.90
C PRO A 46 -13.32 -18.29 -4.99
N ILE A 47 -12.35 -17.77 -4.25
CA ILE A 47 -10.97 -18.31 -4.21
C ILE A 47 -10.62 -18.64 -2.77
N ASP A 48 -10.19 -19.88 -2.54
CA ASP A 48 -9.68 -20.34 -1.24
C ASP A 48 -8.28 -19.78 -0.96
N LEU A 49 -7.94 -19.61 0.33
CA LEU A 49 -6.65 -19.09 0.79
C LEU A 49 -5.47 -19.88 0.22
N LYS A 50 -5.55 -21.21 0.20
CA LYS A 50 -4.47 -22.06 -0.32
C LYS A 50 -4.24 -21.84 -1.82
N THR A 51 -5.34 -21.69 -2.56
CA THR A 51 -5.30 -21.43 -4.00
C THR A 51 -4.72 -20.05 -4.28
N LEU A 52 -5.13 -19.04 -3.51
CA LEU A 52 -4.60 -17.67 -3.62
C LEU A 52 -3.08 -17.64 -3.34
N ALA A 53 -2.62 -18.27 -2.26
CA ALA A 53 -1.19 -18.30 -1.90
C ALA A 53 -0.32 -18.99 -2.95
N VAL A 54 -0.82 -20.07 -3.56
CA VAL A 54 -0.11 -20.77 -4.65
C VAL A 54 -0.04 -19.90 -5.90
N ILE A 55 -1.15 -19.27 -6.29
CA ILE A 55 -1.20 -18.35 -7.43
C ILE A 55 -0.22 -17.18 -7.22
N GLU A 56 -0.23 -16.58 -6.03
CA GLU A 56 0.67 -15.49 -5.67
C GLU A 56 2.14 -15.92 -5.77
N LEU A 57 2.50 -17.07 -5.21
CA LEU A 57 3.87 -17.57 -5.24
C LEU A 57 4.37 -17.77 -6.68
N PHE A 58 3.58 -18.39 -7.55
CA PHE A 58 3.99 -18.64 -8.93
C PHE A 58 4.02 -17.37 -9.79
N LEU A 59 3.02 -16.50 -9.66
CA LEU A 59 2.96 -15.26 -10.44
C LEU A 59 4.04 -14.26 -9.99
N MET A 60 4.18 -14.04 -8.68
CA MET A 60 5.21 -13.15 -8.15
C MET A 60 6.60 -13.72 -8.38
N GLY A 61 6.80 -15.03 -8.16
CA GLY A 61 8.08 -15.69 -8.44
C GLY A 61 8.48 -15.58 -9.91
N GLY A 62 7.54 -15.78 -10.84
CA GLY A 62 7.77 -15.59 -12.27
C GLY A 62 8.07 -14.14 -12.65
N ALA A 63 7.30 -13.18 -12.13
CA ALA A 63 7.48 -11.76 -12.39
C ALA A 63 8.83 -11.24 -11.86
N GLU A 64 9.24 -11.67 -10.66
CA GLU A 64 10.53 -11.30 -10.08
C GLU A 64 11.71 -11.96 -10.81
N ALA A 65 11.56 -13.21 -11.27
CA ALA A 65 12.56 -13.87 -12.10
C ALA A 65 12.78 -13.11 -13.41
N LYS A 66 11.70 -12.72 -14.10
CA LYS A 66 11.77 -11.91 -15.33
C LYS A 66 12.38 -10.53 -15.10
N ARG A 67 12.10 -9.90 -13.95
CA ARG A 67 12.77 -8.65 -13.55
C ARG A 67 14.27 -8.83 -13.33
N ASN A 68 14.70 -9.98 -12.80
CA ASN A 68 16.10 -10.25 -12.48
C ASN A 68 16.93 -10.74 -13.67
N GLU A 69 16.29 -11.22 -14.74
CA GLU A 69 16.94 -11.54 -16.03
C GLU A 69 17.50 -10.29 -16.72
N GLU A 70 16.98 -9.09 -16.43
CA GLU A 70 17.47 -7.84 -17.02
C GLU A 70 18.81 -7.43 -16.38
N THR A 71 19.87 -7.45 -17.18
CA THR A 71 21.25 -7.15 -16.74
C THR A 71 21.55 -5.65 -16.70
N ASP A 72 20.81 -4.83 -17.45
CA ASP A 72 21.03 -3.38 -17.51
C ASP A 72 20.46 -2.70 -16.24
N PRO A 73 21.30 -2.05 -15.41
CA PRO A 73 20.86 -1.44 -14.16
C PRO A 73 19.87 -0.30 -14.36
N GLU A 74 19.93 0.43 -15.48
CA GLU A 74 19.02 1.55 -15.75
C GLU A 74 17.64 1.03 -16.17
N LYS A 75 17.59 0.07 -17.10
CA LYS A 75 16.34 -0.56 -17.55
C LYS A 75 15.67 -1.37 -16.46
N ARG A 76 16.45 -1.97 -15.57
CA ARG A 76 15.92 -2.68 -14.40
C ARG A 76 15.19 -1.75 -13.43
N CYS A 77 15.56 -0.46 -13.37
CA CYS A 77 14.92 0.54 -12.50
C CYS A 77 13.77 1.27 -13.22
N TYR A 78 14.00 1.64 -14.48
CA TYR A 78 13.05 2.33 -15.34
C TYR A 78 12.84 1.53 -16.63
N PRO A 79 12.01 0.47 -16.58
CA PRO A 79 11.70 -0.30 -17.77
C PRO A 79 10.87 0.57 -18.71
N GLY A 80 11.42 0.91 -19.87
CA GLY A 80 10.70 1.63 -20.93
C GLY A 80 9.78 0.70 -21.73
N GLY A 81 9.20 1.20 -22.81
CA GLY A 81 8.41 0.38 -23.74
C GLY A 81 7.03 0.02 -23.17
N ALA A 82 6.74 -1.27 -22.97
CA ALA A 82 5.42 -1.74 -22.54
C ALA A 82 4.95 -1.20 -21.18
N PHE A 83 5.88 -0.79 -20.32
CA PHE A 83 5.59 -0.17 -19.02
C PHE A 83 5.39 1.35 -19.09
N ASP A 84 5.58 1.97 -20.26
CA ASP A 84 5.25 3.37 -20.54
C ASP A 84 4.40 3.47 -21.83
N PRO A 85 3.12 3.05 -21.78
CA PRO A 85 2.24 3.08 -22.95
C PRO A 85 1.97 4.51 -23.44
N PHE A 86 2.12 5.52 -22.57
CA PHE A 86 1.89 6.93 -22.90
C PHE A 86 3.14 7.67 -23.38
N GLY A 87 4.31 7.02 -23.36
CA GLY A 87 5.56 7.59 -23.86
C GLY A 87 6.01 8.84 -23.10
N LEU A 88 5.68 8.95 -21.81
CA LEU A 88 6.07 10.06 -20.95
C LEU A 88 7.59 10.10 -20.70
N SER A 89 8.30 9.01 -21.00
CA SER A 89 9.75 8.87 -20.86
C SER A 89 10.55 9.36 -22.08
N LYS A 90 9.91 9.92 -23.12
CA LYS A 90 10.60 10.32 -24.37
C LYS A 90 11.43 11.61 -24.23
N ASP A 91 10.97 12.54 -23.38
CA ASP A 91 11.67 13.81 -23.14
C ASP A 91 12.63 13.64 -21.93
N PRO A 92 13.96 13.77 -22.10
CA PRO A 92 14.92 13.52 -21.02
C PRO A 92 14.76 14.48 -19.83
N THR A 93 14.41 15.74 -20.10
CA THR A 93 14.19 16.76 -19.05
C THR A 93 12.94 16.47 -18.21
N LYS A 94 11.83 16.09 -18.85
CA LYS A 94 10.59 15.70 -18.15
C LYS A 94 10.76 14.37 -17.42
N LEU A 95 11.53 13.44 -17.99
CA LEU A 95 11.82 12.16 -17.37
C LEU A 95 12.55 12.37 -16.03
N GLU A 96 13.56 13.22 -15.96
CA GLU A 96 14.26 13.52 -14.70
C GLU A 96 13.33 14.14 -13.65
N GLU A 97 12.45 15.06 -14.08
CA GLU A 97 11.45 15.67 -13.19
C GLU A 97 10.46 14.62 -12.64
N LEU A 98 9.96 13.73 -13.51
CA LEU A 98 9.03 12.67 -13.14
C LEU A 98 9.68 11.64 -12.21
N LYS A 99 10.95 11.27 -12.44
CA LYS A 99 11.72 10.43 -11.53
C LYS A 99 11.82 11.05 -10.13
N LEU A 100 12.06 12.36 -10.08
CA LEU A 100 12.16 13.08 -8.80
C LEU A 100 10.82 13.15 -8.07
N LYS A 101 9.71 13.35 -8.80
CA LYS A 101 8.35 13.27 -8.26
C LYS A 101 8.03 11.88 -7.71
N GLU A 102 8.39 10.83 -8.45
CA GLU A 102 8.21 9.44 -8.04
C GLU A 102 8.94 9.14 -6.72
N ILE A 103 10.21 9.54 -6.60
CA ILE A 103 11.01 9.29 -5.39
C ILE A 103 10.47 10.07 -4.19
N LYS A 104 10.05 11.32 -4.36
CA LYS A 104 9.48 12.12 -3.27
C LYS A 104 8.18 11.49 -2.74
N ASN A 105 7.27 11.12 -3.65
CA ASN A 105 6.02 10.46 -3.27
C ASN A 105 6.26 9.05 -2.70
N GLY A 106 7.23 8.31 -3.23
CA GLY A 106 7.61 7.00 -2.71
C GLY A 106 8.16 7.06 -1.28
N ARG A 107 8.96 8.08 -0.95
CA ARG A 107 9.46 8.30 0.43
C ARG A 107 8.34 8.68 1.38
N LEU A 108 7.44 9.56 0.94
CA LEU A 108 6.25 9.92 1.71
C LEU A 108 5.38 8.70 1.99
N ALA A 109 5.14 7.86 0.98
CA ALA A 109 4.34 6.65 1.12
C ALA A 109 5.00 5.63 2.05
N MET A 110 6.32 5.42 1.98
CA MET A 110 7.03 4.52 2.89
C MET A 110 6.91 4.98 4.35
N PHE A 111 7.00 6.29 4.60
CA PHE A 111 6.80 6.85 5.94
C PHE A 111 5.33 6.71 6.40
N ALA A 112 4.38 6.99 5.51
CA ALA A 112 2.96 6.87 5.80
C ALA A 112 2.54 5.43 6.12
N SER A 113 3.05 4.43 5.38
CA SER A 113 2.81 3.01 5.67
C SER A 113 3.21 2.65 7.10
N VAL A 114 4.41 3.03 7.53
CA VAL A 114 4.88 2.78 8.91
C VAL A 114 3.99 3.53 9.92
N GLY A 115 3.61 4.77 9.61
CA GLY A 115 2.67 5.54 10.41
C GLY A 115 1.34 4.83 10.63
N PHE A 116 0.75 4.25 9.57
CA PHE A 116 -0.52 3.51 9.66
C PHE A 116 -0.41 2.27 10.54
N PHE A 117 0.71 1.53 10.46
CA PHE A 117 0.97 0.39 11.35
C PHE A 117 1.08 0.82 12.82
N CYS A 118 1.89 1.86 13.11
CA CYS A 118 2.07 2.37 14.46
C CYS A 118 0.78 2.94 15.05
N GLN A 119 0.01 3.66 14.22
CA GLN A 119 -1.26 4.25 14.60
C GLN A 119 -2.30 3.18 14.95
N TYR A 120 -2.46 2.18 14.08
CA TYR A 120 -3.36 1.05 14.35
C TYR A 120 -2.95 0.30 15.62
N ALA A 121 -1.65 0.10 15.86
CA ALA A 121 -1.16 -0.56 17.07
C ALA A 121 -1.50 0.22 18.37
N ALA A 122 -1.59 1.54 18.30
CA ALA A 122 -1.87 2.39 19.46
C ALA A 122 -3.36 2.70 19.67
N THR A 123 -4.12 2.94 18.60
CA THR A 123 -5.53 3.37 18.68
C THR A 123 -6.53 2.31 18.21
N GLY A 124 -6.09 1.30 17.44
CA GLY A 124 -6.95 0.24 16.90
C GLY A 124 -7.90 0.68 15.78
N THR A 125 -7.83 1.93 15.35
CA THR A 125 -8.70 2.53 14.34
C THR A 125 -7.96 2.77 13.03
N GLY A 126 -8.71 2.95 11.94
CA GLY A 126 -8.17 3.18 10.60
C GLY A 126 -7.50 4.54 10.42
N PRO A 127 -6.54 4.71 9.48
CA PRO A 127 -5.93 5.98 9.15
C PRO A 127 -6.91 7.14 8.86
N VAL A 128 -8.01 6.89 8.14
CA VAL A 128 -8.99 7.95 7.79
C VAL A 128 -9.81 8.33 9.02
N GLN A 129 -10.25 7.35 9.80
CA GLN A 129 -11.03 7.62 11.01
C GLN A 129 -10.23 8.43 12.02
N ASN A 130 -8.99 8.01 12.31
CA ASN A 130 -8.14 8.78 13.22
C ASN A 130 -7.84 10.19 12.74
N LEU A 131 -7.77 10.41 11.42
CA LEU A 131 -7.58 11.74 10.87
C LEU A 131 -8.80 12.62 11.15
N ILE A 132 -10.00 12.07 10.99
CA ILE A 132 -11.25 12.75 11.34
C ILE A 132 -11.27 13.08 12.83
N ASP A 133 -10.97 12.10 13.70
CA ASP A 133 -10.95 12.28 15.15
C ASP A 133 -9.93 13.36 15.58
N HIS A 134 -8.76 13.42 14.93
CA HIS A 134 -7.76 14.47 15.19
C HIS A 134 -8.19 15.86 14.68
N ILE A 135 -8.95 15.94 13.60
CA ILE A 135 -9.50 17.21 13.10
C ILE A 135 -10.60 17.71 14.03
N GLU A 136 -11.39 16.82 14.62
CA GLU A 136 -12.45 17.14 15.57
C GLU A 136 -11.91 17.63 16.92
N ASP A 137 -10.84 17.01 17.44
CA ASP A 137 -10.15 17.48 18.64
C ASP A 137 -8.62 17.39 18.51
N PRO A 138 -7.98 18.44 17.98
CA PRO A 138 -6.54 18.45 17.74
C PRO A 138 -5.68 18.37 19.01
N PHE A 139 -6.22 18.81 20.15
CA PHE A 139 -5.46 18.93 21.38
C PHE A 139 -5.53 17.67 22.25
N ASN A 140 -6.65 16.94 22.20
CA ASN A 140 -6.84 15.74 23.02
C ASN A 140 -6.69 14.43 22.24
N VAL A 141 -6.81 14.42 20.91
CA VAL A 141 -6.63 13.21 20.08
C VAL A 141 -5.28 13.29 19.38
N ASN A 142 -4.20 12.92 20.06
CA ASN A 142 -2.87 12.95 19.47
C ASN A 142 -2.03 11.74 19.92
N PHE A 143 -0.82 11.62 19.38
CA PHE A 143 0.05 10.49 19.72
C PHE A 143 0.47 10.48 21.21
N ALA A 144 0.38 11.60 21.93
CA ALA A 144 0.77 11.68 23.33
C ALA A 144 -0.35 11.27 24.30
N THR A 145 -1.61 11.35 23.87
CA THR A 145 -2.79 11.11 24.73
C THR A 145 -3.33 9.68 24.66
N ASN A 146 -2.78 8.83 23.78
CA ASN A 146 -3.22 7.44 23.62
C ASN A 146 -2.76 6.47 24.73
N GLY A 147 -1.88 6.90 25.64
CA GLY A 147 -1.39 6.09 26.76
C GLY A 147 -0.48 4.91 26.41
N VAL A 148 -0.12 4.73 25.12
CA VAL A 148 0.72 3.62 24.65
C VAL A 148 2.00 4.13 23.99
N SER A 149 1.94 5.24 23.27
CA SER A 149 3.11 5.79 22.57
C SER A 149 4.09 6.50 23.51
N LEU A 150 3.60 7.05 24.62
CA LEU A 150 4.43 7.71 25.63
C LEU A 150 4.20 7.05 27.01
N PRO A 151 5.27 6.57 27.67
CA PRO A 151 5.16 5.94 28.98
C PRO A 151 5.21 7.00 30.10
N PHE A 152 4.11 7.67 30.39
CA PHE A 152 3.96 8.51 31.57
C PHE A 152 2.49 8.69 32.00
#